data_AF-A0A6B3FN82-F1
#
_entry.id   AF-A0A6B3FN82-F1
#
_cell.length_a   1.000
_cell.length_b   1.000
_cell.length_c   1.000
_cell.angle_alpha   90.00
_cell.angle_beta   90.00
_cell.angle_gamma   90.00
#
_symmetry.space_group_name_H-M   'P 1'
#
loop_
_entity.id
_entity.type
_entity.pdbx_description
1 polymer ?
#
loop_
_entity_poly.entity_id
_entity_poly.type
_entity_poly.pdbx_seq_one_letter_code
_entity_poly.pdbx_strand_id
1 'polypeptide(L)'
;GYGGPDMPWGRFAEASFAIRRGLPWFASNTDLTIPSARGIAPGNGAAVEVVRIATGAEPQVAGKPLPPMHRETVLRTGAKRPIVVGDRLDTDIEGAFNGGVDSLLVLTGVTDAAQLLAAPPEHRPTYVDRDLRGLLTGQSEVSPAGDAYRCGGWTAAVRGDALTLDGEGDA
;
A
#
# COMPACT_ATOMS: atom_id res chain seq x y z
N GLY A 1 -7.74 -14.30 -17.75
CA GLY A 1 -6.64 -13.37 -17.41
C GLY A 1 -5.64 -14.09 -16.51
N TYR A 2 -4.38 -13.67 -16.50
CA TYR A 2 -3.36 -14.23 -15.61
C TYR A 2 -3.84 -14.16 -14.14
N GLY A 3 -3.73 -15.27 -13.41
CA GLY A 3 -4.16 -15.42 -12.02
C GLY A 3 -5.65 -15.73 -11.79
N GLY A 4 -6.46 -15.90 -12.85
CA GLY A 4 -7.89 -16.21 -12.71
C GLY A 4 -8.19 -17.67 -12.31
N PRO A 5 -9.44 -17.97 -11.91
CA PRO A 5 -9.85 -19.30 -11.42
C PRO A 5 -9.63 -20.42 -12.44
N ASP A 6 -9.57 -20.09 -13.73
CA ASP A 6 -9.36 -21.05 -14.83
C ASP A 6 -7.88 -21.30 -15.16
N MET A 7 -6.94 -20.86 -14.31
CA MET A 7 -5.51 -21.05 -14.56
C MET A 7 -5.15 -22.55 -14.61
N PRO A 8 -4.69 -23.07 -15.78
CA PRO A 8 -4.38 -24.49 -15.87
C PRO A 8 -3.11 -24.84 -15.09
N TRP A 9 -3.14 -25.94 -14.34
CA TRP A 9 -1.99 -26.40 -13.55
C TRP A 9 -0.71 -26.57 -14.38
N GLY A 10 -0.84 -26.97 -15.64
CA GLY A 10 0.28 -27.10 -16.57
C GLY A 10 1.10 -25.82 -16.76
N ARG A 11 0.52 -24.63 -16.54
CA ARG A 11 1.28 -23.37 -16.60
C ARG A 11 2.29 -23.24 -15.46
N PHE A 12 1.99 -23.77 -14.28
CA PHE A 12 2.95 -23.80 -13.17
C PHE A 12 4.11 -24.74 -13.44
N ALA A 13 3.83 -25.88 -14.08
CA ALA A 13 4.87 -26.81 -14.51
C ALA A 13 5.82 -26.15 -15.52
N GLU A 14 5.27 -25.54 -16.57
CA GLU A 14 6.07 -24.83 -17.58
C GLU A 14 6.88 -23.67 -17.00
N ALA A 15 6.29 -22.88 -16.10
CA ALA A 15 7.02 -21.84 -15.37
C ALA A 15 8.19 -22.44 -14.57
N SER A 16 7.95 -23.51 -13.83
CA SER A 16 8.98 -24.18 -13.03
C SER A 16 10.13 -24.70 -13.90
N PHE A 17 9.82 -25.30 -15.06
CA PHE A 17 10.83 -25.76 -16.00
C PHE A 17 11.64 -24.61 -16.59
N ALA A 18 11.00 -23.51 -16.98
CA ALA A 18 11.69 -22.34 -17.51
C ALA A 18 12.63 -21.71 -16.47
N ILE A 19 12.17 -21.55 -15.24
CA ILE A 19 12.95 -20.96 -14.15
C ILE A 19 14.16 -21.84 -13.82
N ARG A 20 13.98 -23.16 -13.74
CA ARG A 20 15.09 -24.11 -13.52
C ARG A 20 16.11 -24.11 -14.66
N ARG A 21 15.71 -23.70 -15.88
CA ARG A 21 16.61 -23.46 -17.01
C ARG A 21 17.32 -22.09 -16.97
N GLY A 22 17.14 -21.32 -15.89
CA GLY A 22 17.80 -20.04 -15.68
C GLY A 22 17.08 -18.85 -16.29
N LEU A 23 15.82 -18.99 -16.72
CA LEU A 23 15.05 -17.82 -17.16
C LEU A 23 14.74 -16.90 -15.97
N PRO A 24 14.85 -15.57 -16.14
CA PRO A 24 14.46 -14.62 -15.12
C PRO A 24 12.95 -14.70 -14.89
N TRP A 25 12.55 -14.61 -13.63
CA TRP A 25 11.17 -14.72 -13.20
C TRP A 25 10.68 -13.39 -12.66
N PHE A 26 9.58 -12.90 -13.23
CA PHE A 26 8.92 -11.67 -12.78
C PHE A 26 7.50 -11.96 -12.30
N ALA A 27 7.10 -11.31 -11.22
CA ALA A 27 5.73 -11.35 -10.68
C ALA A 27 5.14 -9.94 -10.67
N SER A 28 3.87 -9.80 -11.07
CA SER A 28 3.19 -8.50 -11.07
C SER A 28 2.88 -7.97 -9.67
N ASN A 29 2.54 -8.85 -8.73
CA ASN A 29 2.37 -8.60 -7.30
C ASN A 29 2.49 -9.93 -6.55
N THR A 30 2.60 -9.88 -5.23
CA THR A 30 2.68 -11.04 -4.35
C THR A 30 1.55 -11.10 -3.33
N ASP A 31 0.40 -10.49 -3.64
CA ASP A 31 -0.76 -10.51 -2.76
C ASP A 31 -1.28 -11.94 -2.59
N LEU A 32 -1.18 -12.48 -1.37
CA LEU A 32 -1.57 -13.86 -1.07
C LEU A 32 -3.08 -14.08 -1.26
N THR A 33 -3.88 -13.04 -1.04
CA THR A 33 -5.34 -13.13 -1.08
C THR A 33 -5.96 -11.97 -1.86
N ILE A 34 -7.18 -12.19 -2.35
CA ILE A 34 -8.01 -11.19 -3.00
C ILE A 34 -9.45 -11.25 -2.44
N PRO A 35 -10.05 -10.13 -2.03
CA PRO A 35 -11.46 -10.09 -1.65
C PRO A 35 -12.39 -10.44 -2.83
N SER A 36 -13.45 -11.20 -2.57
CA SER A 36 -14.49 -11.52 -3.55
C SER A 36 -15.88 -11.52 -2.90
N ALA A 37 -16.93 -11.50 -3.72
CA ALA A 37 -18.32 -11.58 -3.23
C ALA A 37 -18.62 -12.85 -2.41
N ARG A 38 -17.80 -13.90 -2.55
CA ARG A 38 -17.96 -15.19 -1.83
C ARG A 38 -17.05 -15.31 -0.61
N GLY A 39 -16.30 -14.26 -0.28
CA GLY A 39 -15.27 -14.26 0.76
C GLY A 39 -13.86 -14.06 0.18
N ILE A 40 -12.85 -14.35 1.00
CA ILE A 40 -11.44 -14.18 0.63
C ILE A 40 -10.97 -15.35 -0.24
N ALA A 41 -10.43 -15.05 -1.42
CA ALA A 41 -9.93 -16.03 -2.38
C ALA A 41 -8.39 -15.94 -2.52
N PRO A 42 -7.72 -16.97 -3.07
CA PRO A 42 -6.29 -16.88 -3.39
C PRO A 42 -6.00 -15.77 -4.40
N GLY A 43 -4.98 -14.96 -4.10
CA GLY A 43 -4.46 -13.94 -4.99
C GLY A 43 -3.29 -14.47 -5.85
N ASN A 44 -2.65 -13.58 -6.60
CA ASN A 44 -1.50 -13.94 -7.44
C ASN A 44 -0.29 -14.41 -6.60
N GLY A 45 -0.13 -13.90 -5.38
CA GLY A 45 0.90 -14.36 -4.43
C GLY A 45 0.81 -15.86 -4.14
N ALA A 46 -0.40 -16.42 -4.01
CA ALA A 46 -0.56 -17.86 -3.81
C ALA A 46 -0.06 -18.67 -5.03
N ALA A 47 -0.31 -18.17 -6.25
CA ALA A 47 0.20 -18.76 -7.48
C ALA A 47 1.73 -18.66 -7.58
N VAL A 48 2.32 -17.54 -7.11
CA VAL A 48 3.76 -17.35 -6.98
C VAL A 48 4.36 -18.37 -6.01
N GLU A 49 3.74 -18.59 -4.85
CA GLU A 49 4.22 -19.57 -3.86
C GLU A 49 4.30 -20.99 -4.42
N VAL A 50 3.33 -21.43 -5.23
CA VAL A 50 3.36 -22.75 -5.87
C VAL A 50 4.65 -22.94 -6.69
N VAL A 51 5.02 -21.93 -7.48
CA VAL A 51 6.24 -21.96 -8.30
C VAL A 51 7.49 -21.82 -7.44
N ARG A 52 7.47 -20.98 -6.40
CA ARG A 52 8.58 -20.83 -5.45
C ARG A 52 8.88 -22.16 -4.75
N ILE A 53 7.87 -22.85 -4.23
CA ILE A 53 8.01 -24.17 -3.60
C ILE A 53 8.60 -25.18 -4.59
N ALA A 54 8.12 -25.20 -5.83
CA ALA A 54 8.56 -26.16 -6.84
C ALA A 54 9.98 -25.90 -7.36
N THR A 55 10.50 -24.67 -7.26
CA THR A 55 11.78 -24.26 -7.86
C THR A 55 12.87 -23.90 -6.86
N GLY A 56 12.50 -23.43 -5.67
CA GLY A 56 13.38 -22.78 -4.71
C GLY A 56 13.86 -21.38 -5.14
N ALA A 57 13.31 -20.83 -6.23
CA ALA A 57 13.72 -19.54 -6.78
C ALA A 57 12.86 -18.39 -6.25
N GLU A 58 13.37 -17.17 -6.40
CA GLU A 58 12.70 -15.93 -6.01
C GLU A 58 12.36 -15.08 -7.26
N PRO A 59 11.12 -14.59 -7.42
CA PRO A 59 10.76 -13.67 -8.50
C PRO A 59 11.24 -12.26 -8.21
N GLN A 60 11.50 -11.51 -9.28
CA GLN A 60 11.56 -10.06 -9.24
C GLN A 60 10.12 -9.50 -9.29
N VAL A 61 9.71 -8.80 -8.24
CA VAL A 61 8.35 -8.24 -8.15
C VAL A 61 8.31 -6.89 -8.86
N ALA A 62 7.37 -6.69 -9.77
CA ALA A 62 7.19 -5.44 -10.50
C ALA A 62 6.19 -4.47 -9.83
N GLY A 63 5.33 -5.00 -8.95
CA GLY A 63 4.29 -4.24 -8.26
C GLY A 63 4.77 -3.49 -7.02
N LYS A 64 3.82 -2.85 -6.34
CA LYS A 64 4.04 -2.17 -5.05
C LYS A 64 4.61 -3.15 -4.00
N PRO A 65 5.43 -2.70 -3.04
CA PRO A 65 5.84 -1.31 -2.76
C PRO A 65 7.02 -0.82 -3.62
N LEU A 66 7.45 -1.60 -4.62
CA LEU A 66 8.63 -1.23 -5.39
C LEU A 66 8.33 -0.01 -6.30
N PRO A 67 9.22 1.00 -6.36
CA PRO A 67 9.04 2.22 -7.12
C PRO A 67 8.71 2.10 -8.62
N PRO A 68 9.11 1.05 -9.38
CA PRO A 68 9.04 1.09 -10.84
C PRO A 68 7.66 1.42 -11.41
N MET A 69 6.58 0.90 -10.81
CA MET A 69 5.23 1.15 -11.31
C MET A 69 4.77 2.60 -11.11
N HIS A 70 5.02 3.19 -9.95
CA HIS A 70 4.70 4.59 -9.68
C HIS A 70 5.56 5.52 -10.53
N ARG A 71 6.87 5.24 -10.59
CA ARG A 71 7.82 6.02 -11.39
C ARG A 71 7.46 6.01 -12.88
N GLU A 72 7.12 4.85 -13.43
CA GLU A 72 6.71 4.73 -14.82
C GLU A 72 5.42 5.52 -15.10
N THR A 73 4.46 5.51 -14.17
CA THR A 73 3.22 6.29 -14.29
C THR A 73 3.51 7.80 -14.34
N VAL A 74 4.39 8.28 -13.47
CA VAL A 74 4.83 9.69 -13.44
C VAL A 74 5.52 10.06 -14.75
N LEU A 75 6.42 9.22 -15.25
CA LEU A 75 7.12 9.43 -16.52
C LEU A 75 6.16 9.49 -17.71
N ARG A 76 5.20 8.55 -17.80
CA ARG A 76 4.22 8.50 -18.90
C ARG A 76 3.25 9.66 -18.91
N THR A 77 2.84 10.13 -17.73
CA THR A 77 1.87 11.22 -17.59
C THR A 77 2.52 12.60 -17.64
N GLY A 78 3.83 12.69 -17.42
CA GLY A 78 4.52 13.96 -17.24
C GLY A 78 4.12 14.70 -15.95
N ALA A 79 3.59 13.97 -14.96
CA ALA A 79 3.13 14.55 -13.71
C ALA A 79 4.29 15.22 -12.95
N LYS A 80 4.09 16.48 -12.53
CA LYS A 80 5.10 17.26 -11.80
C LYS A 80 4.96 17.17 -10.28
N ARG A 81 3.73 16.96 -9.81
CA ARG A 81 3.36 16.81 -8.39
C ARG A 81 2.35 15.67 -8.25
N PRO A 82 2.77 14.42 -8.49
CA PRO A 82 1.90 13.27 -8.33
C PRO A 82 1.57 13.05 -6.84
N ILE A 83 0.39 12.48 -6.59
CA ILE A 83 -0.01 11.94 -5.30
C ILE A 83 -0.42 10.48 -5.49
N VAL A 84 0.04 9.60 -4.61
CA VAL A 84 -0.41 8.21 -4.55
C VAL A 84 -1.60 8.13 -3.61
N VAL A 85 -2.71 7.55 -4.07
CA VAL A 85 -3.91 7.35 -3.26
C VAL A 85 -4.11 5.85 -3.05
N GLY A 86 -4.33 5.42 -1.81
CA GLY A 86 -4.52 4.02 -1.49
C GLY A 86 -4.96 3.76 -0.05
N ASP A 87 -5.17 2.49 0.28
CA ASP A 87 -5.76 2.03 1.54
C ASP A 87 -4.83 1.09 2.32
N ARG A 88 -3.64 0.79 1.81
CA ARG A 88 -2.66 -0.11 2.43
C ARG A 88 -1.32 0.56 2.71
N LEU A 89 -0.86 0.45 3.95
CA LEU A 89 0.43 0.98 4.39
C LEU A 89 1.63 0.33 3.68
N ASP A 90 1.64 -1.00 3.62
CA ASP A 90 2.73 -1.85 3.13
C ASP A 90 2.93 -1.84 1.60
N THR A 91 2.04 -1.17 0.86
CA THR A 91 2.05 -1.18 -0.60
C THR A 91 1.85 0.22 -1.15
N ASP A 92 0.74 0.88 -0.86
CA ASP A 92 0.45 2.20 -1.40
C ASP A 92 1.33 3.28 -0.76
N ILE A 93 1.35 3.32 0.58
CA ILE A 93 2.06 4.35 1.32
C ILE A 93 3.56 4.13 1.26
N GLU A 94 4.03 2.90 1.48
CA GLU A 94 5.43 2.55 1.30
C GLU A 94 5.90 2.79 -0.14
N GLY A 95 5.05 2.51 -1.14
CA GLY A 95 5.35 2.78 -2.55
C GLY A 95 5.51 4.27 -2.85
N ALA A 96 4.70 5.13 -2.20
CA ALA A 96 4.82 6.57 -2.30
C ALA A 96 6.10 7.10 -1.62
N PHE A 97 6.39 6.60 -0.41
CA PHE A 97 7.60 6.90 0.35
C PHE A 97 8.86 6.54 -0.46
N ASN A 98 8.94 5.31 -0.96
CA ASN A 98 10.06 4.84 -1.79
C ASN A 98 10.18 5.60 -3.12
N GLY A 99 9.04 6.11 -3.62
CA GLY A 99 8.98 6.94 -4.83
C GLY A 99 9.32 8.41 -4.60
N GLY A 100 9.42 8.88 -3.35
CA GLY A 100 9.62 10.28 -3.00
C GLY A 100 8.46 11.18 -3.42
N VAL A 101 7.22 10.68 -3.36
CA VAL A 101 6.00 11.39 -3.76
C VAL A 101 4.99 11.44 -2.61
N ASP A 102 4.11 12.43 -2.63
CA ASP A 102 3.07 12.56 -1.60
C ASP A 102 2.09 11.38 -1.65
N SER A 103 1.51 11.04 -0.51
CA SER A 103 0.47 10.01 -0.40
C SER A 103 -0.77 10.48 0.33
N LEU A 104 -1.92 9.95 -0.07
CA LEU A 104 -3.19 10.03 0.64
C LEU A 104 -3.65 8.62 1.01
N LEU A 105 -3.70 8.35 2.32
CA LEU A 105 -4.34 7.16 2.86
C LEU A 105 -5.85 7.38 2.98
N VAL A 106 -6.65 6.49 2.40
CA VAL A 106 -8.10 6.45 2.59
C VAL A 106 -8.51 5.29 3.49
N LEU A 107 -9.39 5.56 4.46
CA LEU A 107 -9.84 4.59 5.47
C LEU A 107 -11.05 3.74 5.02
N THR A 108 -11.23 3.54 3.72
CA THR A 108 -12.31 2.73 3.14
C THR A 108 -11.96 1.26 2.96
N GLY A 109 -10.70 0.88 3.21
CA GLY A 109 -10.15 -0.41 2.82
C GLY A 109 -9.47 -1.16 3.96
N VAL A 110 -8.24 -1.62 3.73
CA VAL A 110 -7.55 -2.57 4.62
C VAL A 110 -7.02 -1.93 5.90
N THR A 111 -6.45 -0.74 5.83
CA THR A 111 -5.78 -0.09 6.97
C THR A 111 -6.79 0.54 7.92
N ASP A 112 -6.73 0.18 9.21
CA ASP A 112 -7.49 0.85 10.26
C ASP A 112 -6.68 1.94 11.01
N ALA A 113 -7.36 2.71 11.86
CA ALA A 113 -6.74 3.80 12.61
C ALA A 113 -5.66 3.32 13.60
N ALA A 114 -5.81 2.13 14.18
CA ALA A 114 -4.83 1.60 15.12
C ALA A 114 -3.53 1.20 14.41
N GLN A 115 -3.65 0.57 13.24
CA GLN A 115 -2.51 0.26 12.37
C GLN A 115 -1.80 1.52 11.92
N LEU A 116 -2.53 2.56 11.52
CA LEU A 116 -1.95 3.86 11.14
C LEU A 116 -1.17 4.50 12.31
N LEU A 117 -1.73 4.51 13.52
CA LEU A 117 -1.05 5.07 14.70
C LEU A 117 0.24 4.34 15.04
N ALA A 118 0.30 3.04 14.77
CA ALA A 118 1.49 2.20 15.00
C ALA A 118 2.49 2.22 13.82
N ALA A 119 2.21 2.95 12.74
CA ALA A 119 2.99 2.87 11.51
C ALA A 119 4.45 3.35 11.68
N PRO A 120 5.44 2.57 11.20
CA PRO A 120 6.82 3.01 11.12
C PRO A 120 6.97 4.16 10.10
N PRO A 121 8.07 4.93 10.13
CA PRO A 121 8.24 6.12 9.29
C PRO A 121 7.94 5.93 7.79
N GLU A 122 8.38 4.82 7.20
CA GLU A 122 8.17 4.45 5.80
C GLU A 122 6.70 4.17 5.43
N HIS A 123 5.85 3.97 6.43
CA HIS A 123 4.42 3.69 6.30
C HIS A 123 3.55 4.87 6.72
N ARG A 124 4.14 6.04 7.02
CA ARG A 124 3.38 7.23 7.41
C ARG A 124 2.96 8.02 6.17
N PRO A 125 1.64 8.17 5.92
CA PRO A 125 1.17 8.90 4.75
C PRO A 125 1.36 10.42 4.90
N THR A 126 1.39 11.14 3.78
CA THR A 126 1.40 12.61 3.80
C THR A 126 0.05 13.18 4.25
N TYR A 127 -1.02 12.55 3.76
CA TYR A 127 -2.41 12.94 3.99
C TYR A 127 -3.25 11.73 4.42
N VAL A 128 -4.30 11.97 5.18
CA VAL A 128 -5.24 10.95 5.64
C VAL A 128 -6.66 11.48 5.50
N ASP A 129 -7.54 10.69 4.91
CA ASP A 129 -8.96 11.01 4.84
C ASP A 129 -9.81 9.74 5.03
N ARG A 130 -11.09 9.94 5.35
CA ARG A 130 -12.06 8.85 5.46
C ARG A 130 -12.23 8.15 4.12
N ASP A 131 -12.27 8.90 3.01
CA ASP A 131 -12.46 8.36 1.67
C ASP A 131 -12.02 9.33 0.55
N LEU A 132 -12.31 8.99 -0.70
CA LEU A 132 -11.90 9.77 -1.88
C LEU A 132 -12.49 11.18 -1.94
N ARG A 133 -13.54 11.50 -1.18
CA ARG A 133 -14.08 12.87 -1.11
C ARG A 133 -13.05 13.86 -0.56
N GLY A 134 -12.08 13.38 0.24
CA GLY A 134 -10.95 14.17 0.72
C GLY A 134 -10.13 14.84 -0.37
N LEU A 135 -10.12 14.28 -1.59
CA LEU A 135 -9.45 14.91 -2.75
C LEU A 135 -10.04 16.27 -3.14
N LEU A 136 -11.25 16.58 -2.67
CA LEU A 136 -11.95 17.83 -2.97
C LEU A 136 -11.72 18.91 -1.90
N THR A 137 -11.02 18.59 -0.81
CA THR A 137 -10.82 19.45 0.35
C THR A 137 -9.34 19.56 0.72
N GLY A 138 -8.95 20.71 1.27
CA GLY A 138 -7.62 20.84 1.86
C GLY A 138 -7.58 20.19 3.24
N GLN A 139 -6.55 19.38 3.52
CA GLN A 139 -6.31 18.89 4.87
C GLN A 139 -5.78 20.02 5.76
N SER A 140 -6.28 20.10 6.99
CA SER A 140 -5.81 21.07 7.97
C SER A 140 -4.32 20.87 8.25
N GLU A 141 -3.59 21.98 8.34
CA GLU A 141 -2.16 21.94 8.66
C GLU A 141 -1.94 21.50 10.11
N VAL A 142 -0.94 20.64 10.32
CA VAL A 142 -0.49 20.27 11.66
C VAL A 142 0.51 21.31 12.13
N SER A 143 0.21 21.99 13.23
CA SER A 143 1.03 23.06 13.79
C SER A 143 1.49 22.73 15.22
N PRO A 144 2.74 23.05 15.60
CA PRO A 144 3.18 22.91 16.99
C PRO A 144 2.38 23.80 17.94
N ALA A 145 2.03 23.27 19.11
CA ALA A 145 1.31 23.97 20.17
C ALA A 145 1.97 23.67 21.53
N GLY A 146 3.16 24.25 21.77
CA GLY A 146 3.95 23.95 22.96
C GLY A 146 4.55 22.55 22.88
N ASP A 147 4.17 21.67 23.81
CA ASP A 147 4.52 20.24 23.83
C ASP A 147 3.46 19.35 23.16
N ALA A 148 2.51 19.97 22.46
CA ALA A 148 1.42 19.34 21.73
C ALA A 148 1.47 19.69 20.23
N TYR A 149 0.58 19.07 19.45
CA TYR A 149 0.34 19.38 18.04
C TYR A 149 -1.14 19.68 17.83
N ARG A 150 -1.44 20.72 17.05
CA ARG A 150 -2.81 21.11 16.68
C ARG A 150 -3.08 20.78 15.22
N CYS A 151 -4.24 20.22 14.94
CA CYS A 151 -4.76 19.99 13.59
C CYS A 151 -6.26 20.28 13.57
N GLY A 152 -6.68 21.30 12.80
CA GLY A 152 -8.07 21.76 12.81
C GLY A 152 -8.53 22.17 14.21
N GLY A 153 -9.69 21.64 14.64
CA GLY A 153 -10.24 21.86 15.98
C GLY A 153 -9.63 21.00 17.10
N TRP A 154 -8.67 20.12 16.77
CA TRP A 154 -8.09 19.14 17.70
C TRP A 154 -6.66 19.52 18.12
N THR A 155 -6.33 19.26 19.39
CA THR A 155 -4.96 19.30 19.92
C THR A 155 -4.60 17.94 20.51
N ALA A 156 -3.48 17.37 20.07
CA ALA A 156 -2.97 16.08 20.50
C ALA A 156 -1.65 16.25 21.25
N ALA A 157 -1.50 15.62 22.40
CA ALA A 157 -0.28 15.67 23.21
C ALA A 157 0.02 14.32 23.86
N VAL A 158 1.30 14.02 24.04
CA VAL A 158 1.70 12.84 24.84
C VAL A 158 1.85 13.28 26.29
N ARG A 159 1.17 12.58 27.19
CA ARG A 159 1.16 12.83 28.64
C ARG A 159 1.46 11.51 29.35
N GLY A 160 2.68 11.37 29.85
CA GLY A 160 3.15 10.09 30.38
C GLY A 160 3.23 9.03 29.28
N ASP A 161 2.45 7.95 29.43
CA ASP A 161 2.32 6.84 28.48
C ASP A 161 1.05 6.92 27.60
N ALA A 162 0.28 8.01 27.71
CA ALA A 162 -0.98 8.18 27.00
C ALA A 162 -0.92 9.32 25.96
N LEU A 163 -1.62 9.11 24.84
CA LEU A 163 -1.97 10.17 23.90
C LEU A 163 -3.28 10.83 24.36
N THR A 164 -3.25 12.12 24.67
CA THR A 164 -4.44 12.91 25.03
C THR A 164 -4.87 13.76 23.84
N LEU A 165 -6.17 13.75 23.55
CA LEU A 165 -6.82 14.60 22.55
C LEU A 165 -7.77 15.57 23.26
N ASP A 166 -7.69 16.85 22.92
CA ASP A 166 -8.54 17.92 23.44
C ASP A 166 -9.06 18.79 22.29
N GLY A 167 -10.27 19.33 22.45
CA GLY A 167 -10.90 20.23 21.47
C GLY A 167 -12.20 19.71 20.87
N GLU A 168 -12.71 20.48 19.91
CA GLU A 168 -13.94 20.18 19.15
C GLU A 168 -13.64 20.46 17.68
N GLY A 169 -13.46 19.39 16.90
CA GLY A 169 -13.27 19.44 15.45
C GLY A 169 -14.12 18.40 14.74
N ASP A 170 -14.25 18.55 13.43
CA ASP A 170 -14.98 17.57 12.61
C ASP A 170 -14.35 16.18 12.72
N ALA A 171 -15.21 15.15 12.65
CA ALA A 171 -14.88 13.74 12.84
C ALA A 171 -14.68 12.97 11.54
#